data_AF-A0A526P4Q7-F1
#
_entry.id   AF-A0A526P4Q7-F1
#
_cell.length_a   1.000
_cell.length_b   1.000
_cell.length_c   1.000
_cell.angle_alpha   90.00
_cell.angle_beta   90.00
_cell.angle_gamma   90.00
#
_symmetry.space_group_name_H-M   'P 1'
#
loop_
_entity.id
_entity.type
_entity.pdbx_description
1 polymer ?
#
loop_
_entity_poly.entity_id
_entity_poly.type
_entity_poly.pdbx_seq_one_letter_code
_entity_poly.pdbx_strand_id
1 'polypeptide(L)'
;NIAAGPKFTLGDIRLEGDAAGLASADFGLIAGGDASSGAVLKAEAAIVRALKQEGRPLAKVTGREIVAEHAGSTLDVTLTVAAGPVAGYGDTTVEGTEKVDRDFTEHMTGLKRGRQYSPDEIDDARDRLLGLEVFNSVTVKEADALDSEGNIPIGVEVSERKPRHLDLGGSLSSTDGLDLKGNWEHRNLFDPAEKLRIDGKISGIGSNDLSQLNYSAGVMFEKPGVVGPASKFFAGANTVLEHPDAYDR
;
A
#
# COMPACT_ATOMS: atom_id res chain seq x y z
N ASN A 1 -38.96 0.58 -0.12
CA ASN A 1 -38.90 -0.86 0.24
C ASN A 1 -38.32 -1.62 -0.93
N ILE A 2 -37.12 -2.16 -0.79
CA ILE A 2 -36.50 -3.06 -1.78
C ILE A 2 -36.66 -4.47 -1.22
N ALA A 3 -37.33 -5.36 -1.97
CA ALA A 3 -37.42 -6.77 -1.63
C ALA A 3 -36.23 -7.51 -2.25
N ALA A 4 -35.45 -8.20 -1.42
CA ALA A 4 -34.33 -9.00 -1.91
C ALA A 4 -34.85 -10.25 -2.65
N GLY A 5 -34.21 -10.58 -3.78
CA GLY A 5 -34.47 -11.81 -4.51
C GLY A 5 -33.96 -13.07 -3.78
N PRO A 6 -34.24 -14.26 -4.31
CA PRO A 6 -33.73 -15.51 -3.78
C PRO A 6 -32.19 -15.56 -3.80
N LYS A 7 -31.59 -16.27 -2.83
CA LYS A 7 -30.14 -16.49 -2.81
C LYS A 7 -29.78 -17.57 -3.81
N PHE A 8 -28.79 -17.27 -4.65
CA PHE A 8 -28.20 -18.23 -5.59
C PHE A 8 -26.97 -18.89 -4.98
N THR A 9 -26.69 -20.11 -5.40
CA THR A 9 -25.41 -20.81 -5.16
C THR A 9 -24.69 -21.05 -6.47
N LEU A 10 -23.36 -21.24 -6.44
CA LEU A 10 -22.62 -21.51 -7.66
C LEU A 10 -23.02 -22.87 -8.23
N GLY A 11 -23.25 -22.95 -9.55
CA GLY A 11 -23.50 -24.18 -10.27
C GLY A 11 -22.23 -24.67 -10.96
N ASP A 12 -22.30 -24.83 -12.28
CA ASP A 12 -21.17 -25.20 -13.11
C ASP A 12 -20.18 -24.04 -13.24
N ILE A 13 -18.90 -24.33 -12.97
CA ILE A 13 -17.83 -23.34 -13.04
C ILE A 13 -16.82 -23.80 -14.09
N ARG A 14 -16.50 -22.92 -15.03
CA ARG A 14 -15.54 -23.18 -16.10
C ARG A 14 -14.50 -22.07 -16.16
N LEU A 15 -13.23 -22.45 -16.12
CA LEU A 15 -12.11 -21.56 -16.43
C LEU A 15 -11.61 -21.89 -17.85
N GLU A 16 -11.34 -20.85 -18.63
CA GLU A 16 -10.91 -20.97 -20.03
C GLU A 16 -9.67 -20.12 -20.32
N GLY A 17 -9.06 -20.36 -21.48
CA GLY A 17 -7.83 -19.69 -21.89
C GLY A 17 -6.64 -20.14 -21.05
N ASP A 18 -5.81 -19.18 -20.63
CA ASP A 18 -4.62 -19.46 -19.82
C ASP A 18 -4.96 -19.90 -18.38
N ALA A 19 -6.21 -19.74 -17.94
CA ALA A 19 -6.69 -20.24 -16.65
C ALA A 19 -7.30 -21.66 -16.71
N ALA A 20 -7.39 -22.29 -17.88
CA ALA A 20 -8.12 -23.56 -18.05
C ALA A 20 -7.54 -24.73 -17.22
N GLY A 21 -6.26 -24.69 -16.88
CA GLY A 21 -5.60 -25.70 -16.05
C GLY A 21 -5.72 -25.47 -14.55
N LEU A 22 -6.31 -24.36 -14.11
CA LEU A 22 -6.40 -23.99 -12.70
C LEU A 22 -7.64 -24.63 -12.04
N ALA A 23 -7.52 -24.99 -10.77
CA ALA A 23 -8.67 -25.45 -9.99
C ALA A 23 -9.46 -24.24 -9.47
N SER A 24 -10.70 -24.07 -9.94
CA SER A 24 -11.57 -22.95 -9.52
C SER A 24 -11.77 -22.88 -8.00
N ALA A 25 -11.73 -24.04 -7.33
CA ALA A 25 -11.86 -24.18 -5.89
C ALA A 25 -10.73 -23.46 -5.12
N ASP A 26 -9.52 -23.38 -5.67
CA ASP A 26 -8.38 -22.68 -5.05
C ASP A 26 -8.63 -21.17 -4.95
N PHE A 27 -9.56 -20.66 -5.77
CA PHE A 27 -9.95 -19.25 -5.82
C PHE A 27 -11.32 -19.00 -5.16
N GLY A 28 -11.89 -20.01 -4.49
CA GLY A 28 -13.17 -19.91 -3.79
C GLY A 28 -14.40 -20.09 -4.67
N LEU A 29 -14.23 -20.44 -5.95
CA LEU A 29 -15.34 -20.83 -6.83
C LEU A 29 -15.57 -22.34 -6.71
N ILE A 30 -16.53 -22.69 -5.86
CA ILE A 30 -16.89 -24.06 -5.54
C ILE A 30 -18.39 -24.23 -5.81
N ALA A 31 -18.78 -25.27 -6.55
CA ALA A 31 -20.18 -25.59 -6.78
C ALA A 31 -20.94 -25.76 -5.44
N GLY A 32 -22.14 -25.21 -5.35
CA GLY A 32 -22.93 -25.06 -4.13
C GLY A 32 -22.49 -23.92 -3.21
N GLY A 33 -21.38 -23.24 -3.53
CA GLY A 33 -20.80 -22.14 -2.74
C GLY A 33 -21.46 -20.78 -2.97
N ASP A 34 -20.83 -19.73 -2.46
CA ASP A 34 -21.32 -18.34 -2.54
C ASP A 34 -21.29 -17.81 -3.98
N ALA A 35 -22.47 -17.53 -4.55
CA ALA A 35 -22.63 -16.94 -5.88
C ALA A 35 -22.73 -15.40 -5.85
N SER A 36 -22.35 -14.75 -4.75
CA SER A 36 -22.33 -13.29 -4.70
C SER A 36 -21.38 -12.72 -5.76
N SER A 37 -21.75 -11.58 -6.34
CA SER A 37 -20.87 -10.88 -7.28
C SER A 37 -19.51 -10.54 -6.66
N GLY A 38 -19.47 -10.28 -5.36
CA GLY A 38 -18.22 -10.08 -4.61
C GLY A 38 -17.32 -11.32 -4.60
N ALA A 39 -17.90 -12.52 -4.41
CA ALA A 39 -17.14 -13.77 -4.46
C ALA A 39 -16.56 -14.02 -5.86
N VAL A 40 -17.36 -13.81 -6.92
CA VAL A 40 -16.91 -13.99 -8.31
C VAL A 40 -15.80 -12.99 -8.68
N LEU A 41 -15.99 -11.70 -8.37
CA LEU A 41 -14.97 -10.66 -8.64
C LEU A 41 -13.67 -10.90 -7.85
N LYS A 42 -13.78 -11.38 -6.60
CA LYS A 42 -12.60 -11.74 -5.80
C LYS A 42 -11.84 -12.91 -6.42
N ALA A 43 -12.56 -13.93 -6.90
CA ALA A 43 -11.95 -15.06 -7.58
C ALA A 43 -11.29 -14.66 -8.90
N GLU A 44 -11.95 -13.84 -9.72
CA GLU A 44 -11.38 -13.25 -10.94
C GLU A 44 -10.04 -12.56 -10.66
N ALA A 45 -10.02 -11.66 -9.66
CA ALA A 45 -8.81 -10.94 -9.28
C ALA A 45 -7.71 -11.87 -8.78
N ALA A 46 -8.06 -12.92 -8.03
CA ALA A 46 -7.11 -13.90 -7.50
C ALA A 46 -6.52 -14.79 -8.62
N ILE A 47 -7.32 -15.20 -9.61
CA ILE A 47 -6.85 -15.96 -10.79
C ILE A 47 -5.88 -15.11 -11.60
N VAL A 48 -6.24 -13.85 -11.89
CA VAL A 48 -5.34 -12.92 -12.60
C VAL A 48 -4.04 -12.71 -11.82
N ARG A 49 -4.13 -12.53 -10.49
CA ARG A 49 -2.93 -12.38 -9.66
C ARG A 49 -2.06 -13.63 -9.68
N ALA A 50 -2.64 -14.83 -9.63
CA ALA A 50 -1.88 -16.08 -9.70
C ALA A 50 -1.11 -16.20 -11.02
N LEU A 51 -1.74 -15.87 -12.15
CA LEU A 51 -1.06 -15.84 -13.45
C LEU A 51 0.03 -14.76 -13.50
N LYS A 52 -0.21 -13.58 -12.91
CA LYS A 52 0.81 -12.53 -12.73
C LYS A 52 2.00 -13.03 -11.92
N GLN A 53 1.79 -13.84 -10.89
CA GLN A 53 2.87 -14.45 -10.08
C GLN A 53 3.76 -15.40 -10.88
N GLU A 54 3.28 -15.94 -12.00
CA GLU A 54 4.11 -16.71 -12.93
C GLU A 54 5.00 -15.82 -13.83
N GLY A 55 5.02 -14.50 -13.60
CA GLY A 55 5.77 -13.53 -14.39
C GLY A 55 5.05 -13.06 -15.64
N ARG A 56 3.72 -13.17 -15.69
CA ARG A 56 2.88 -12.79 -16.85
C ARG A 56 2.13 -11.47 -16.57
N PRO A 57 2.76 -10.30 -16.80
CA PRO A 57 2.21 -9.01 -16.36
C PRO A 57 0.92 -8.59 -17.06
N LEU A 58 0.67 -9.09 -18.28
CA LEU A 58 -0.49 -8.73 -19.10
C LEU A 58 -1.74 -9.57 -18.79
N ALA A 59 -1.69 -10.37 -17.72
CA ALA A 59 -2.80 -11.24 -17.38
C ALA A 59 -4.07 -10.44 -17.06
N LYS A 60 -5.16 -10.81 -17.74
CA LYS A 60 -6.47 -10.15 -17.60
C LYS A 60 -7.61 -11.10 -17.97
N VAL A 61 -8.76 -10.88 -17.37
CA VAL A 61 -10.02 -11.52 -17.79
C VAL A 61 -10.44 -10.90 -19.12
N THR A 62 -10.65 -11.73 -20.14
CA THR A 62 -11.11 -11.31 -21.47
C THR A 62 -12.57 -11.65 -21.72
N GLY A 63 -13.15 -12.53 -20.91
CA GLY A 63 -14.55 -12.95 -21.03
C GLY A 63 -15.11 -13.36 -19.68
N ARG A 64 -16.36 -12.99 -19.42
CA ARG A 64 -17.14 -13.44 -18.28
C ARG A 64 -18.57 -13.70 -18.72
N GLU A 65 -19.00 -14.94 -18.55
CA GLU A 65 -20.36 -15.36 -18.79
C GLU A 65 -20.95 -15.86 -17.47
N ILE A 66 -22.13 -15.34 -17.12
CA ILE A 66 -22.85 -15.68 -15.90
C ILE A 66 -24.27 -16.07 -16.31
N VAL A 67 -24.66 -17.31 -16.03
CA VAL A 67 -25.98 -17.86 -16.38
C VAL A 67 -26.70 -18.24 -15.09
N ALA A 68 -27.84 -17.60 -14.83
CA ALA A 68 -28.66 -17.87 -13.66
C ALA A 68 -29.78 -18.86 -14.00
N GLU A 69 -29.79 -20.02 -13.34
CA GLU A 69 -30.89 -20.98 -13.40
C GLU A 69 -31.83 -20.72 -12.22
N HIS A 70 -32.93 -20.01 -12.50
CA HIS A 70 -33.88 -19.57 -11.48
C HIS A 70 -34.63 -20.72 -10.81
N ALA A 71 -34.88 -21.83 -11.50
CA ALA A 71 -35.60 -22.97 -10.93
C ALA A 71 -34.76 -23.69 -9.87
N GLY A 72 -33.45 -23.82 -10.11
CA GLY A 72 -32.49 -24.41 -9.18
C GLY A 72 -31.87 -23.43 -8.19
N SER A 73 -32.06 -22.12 -8.39
CA SER A 73 -31.33 -21.06 -7.68
C SER A 73 -29.81 -21.25 -7.80
N THR A 74 -29.32 -21.61 -8.99
CA THR A 74 -27.89 -21.82 -9.27
C THR A 74 -27.36 -20.79 -10.26
N LEU A 75 -26.07 -20.48 -10.14
CA LEU A 75 -25.36 -19.52 -10.98
C LEU A 75 -24.15 -20.20 -11.62
N ASP A 76 -24.21 -20.44 -12.92
CA ASP A 76 -23.10 -20.99 -13.68
C ASP A 76 -22.18 -19.84 -14.09
N VAL A 77 -20.86 -20.06 -13.98
CA VAL A 77 -19.84 -19.03 -14.21
C VAL A 77 -18.78 -19.56 -15.15
N THR A 78 -18.60 -18.90 -16.28
CA THR A 78 -17.46 -19.13 -17.19
C THR A 78 -16.55 -17.89 -17.19
N LEU A 79 -15.28 -18.10 -16.87
CA LEU A 79 -14.24 -17.06 -16.88
C LEU A 79 -13.18 -17.39 -17.92
N THR A 80 -13.01 -16.54 -18.93
CA THR A 80 -11.96 -16.66 -19.94
C THR A 80 -10.84 -15.67 -19.61
N VAL A 81 -9.61 -16.18 -19.45
CA VAL A 81 -8.44 -15.38 -19.05
C VAL A 81 -7.35 -15.48 -20.09
N ALA A 82 -6.74 -14.34 -20.44
CA ALA A 82 -5.53 -14.28 -21.25
C ALA A 82 -4.40 -13.72 -20.40
N ALA A 83 -3.37 -14.54 -20.16
CA ALA A 83 -2.22 -14.23 -19.33
C ALA A 83 -1.13 -13.47 -20.09
N GLY A 84 -0.98 -13.75 -21.39
CA GLY A 84 0.15 -13.28 -22.18
C GLY A 84 1.46 -14.01 -21.84
N PRO A 85 2.59 -13.60 -22.42
CA PRO A 85 3.89 -14.26 -22.19
C PRO A 85 4.49 -13.89 -20.83
N VAL A 86 5.48 -14.67 -20.39
CA VAL A 86 6.36 -14.28 -19.28
C VAL A 86 7.24 -13.11 -19.74
N ALA A 87 7.38 -12.09 -18.90
CA ALA A 87 8.16 -10.89 -19.20
C ALA A 87 8.93 -10.39 -17.97
N GLY A 88 10.02 -9.66 -18.22
CA GLY A 88 10.73 -8.89 -17.20
C GLY A 88 10.25 -7.44 -17.15
N TYR A 89 10.73 -6.67 -16.17
CA TYR A 89 10.47 -5.22 -16.11
C TYR A 89 11.17 -4.48 -17.25
N GLY A 90 10.46 -3.54 -17.87
CA GLY A 90 10.99 -2.59 -18.85
C GLY A 90 11.52 -1.34 -18.17
N ASP A 91 11.44 -0.21 -18.87
CA ASP A 91 11.81 1.08 -18.29
C ASP A 91 10.75 1.52 -17.29
N THR A 92 11.22 2.09 -16.18
CA THR A 92 10.36 2.71 -15.18
C THR A 92 10.34 4.20 -15.43
N THR A 93 9.17 4.77 -15.73
CA THR A 93 9.02 6.23 -15.90
C THR A 93 8.33 6.82 -14.68
N VAL A 94 8.77 8.00 -14.25
CA VAL A 94 8.17 8.72 -13.12
C VAL A 94 7.57 10.03 -13.59
N GLU A 95 6.33 10.32 -13.21
CA GLU A 95 5.63 11.57 -13.51
C GLU A 95 5.03 12.20 -12.24
N GLY A 96 4.92 13.53 -12.23
CA GLY A 96 4.28 14.29 -11.15
C GLY A 96 5.20 14.74 -10.00
N THR A 97 6.50 14.47 -10.09
CA THR A 97 7.52 15.10 -9.22
C THR A 97 7.72 16.56 -9.60
N GLU A 98 7.77 17.45 -8.60
CA GLU A 98 8.08 18.88 -8.71
C GLU A 98 9.36 19.24 -7.95
N LYS A 99 9.49 18.79 -6.69
CA LYS A 99 10.64 19.07 -5.82
C LYS A 99 11.39 17.82 -5.39
N VAL A 100 10.70 16.69 -5.29
CA VAL A 100 11.31 15.40 -5.00
C VAL A 100 12.07 14.95 -6.23
N ASP A 101 13.29 14.46 -6.04
CA ASP A 101 14.13 14.01 -7.14
C ASP A 101 13.48 12.84 -7.91
N ARG A 102 13.41 12.98 -9.23
CA ARG A 102 12.75 12.03 -10.12
C ARG A 102 13.52 10.71 -10.18
N ASP A 103 14.82 10.78 -10.39
CA ASP A 103 15.68 9.62 -10.57
C ASP A 103 15.77 8.82 -9.27
N PHE A 104 15.74 9.50 -8.12
CA PHE A 104 15.60 8.87 -6.82
C PHE A 104 14.24 8.20 -6.65
N THR A 105 13.16 8.82 -7.09
CA THR A 105 11.81 8.21 -7.04
C THR A 105 11.79 6.94 -7.88
N GLU A 106 12.40 6.95 -9.06
CA GLU A 106 12.57 5.78 -9.92
C GLU A 106 13.42 4.71 -9.22
N HIS A 107 14.58 5.10 -8.68
CA HIS A 107 15.46 4.21 -7.93
C HIS A 107 14.72 3.53 -6.77
N MET A 108 13.90 4.28 -6.05
CA MET A 108 13.13 3.81 -4.91
C MET A 108 12.06 2.78 -5.31
N THR A 109 11.69 2.63 -6.58
CA THR A 109 10.85 1.49 -6.98
C THR A 109 11.56 0.15 -6.75
N GLY A 110 12.89 0.11 -6.93
CA GLY A 110 13.69 -1.11 -6.88
C GLY A 110 13.46 -2.08 -8.03
N LEU A 111 12.67 -1.70 -9.03
CA LEU A 111 12.36 -2.51 -10.20
C LEU A 111 13.55 -2.46 -11.16
N LYS A 112 14.16 -3.62 -11.41
CA LYS A 112 15.35 -3.73 -12.26
C LYS A 112 14.95 -4.19 -13.65
N ARG A 113 15.33 -3.45 -14.69
CA ARG A 113 15.10 -3.82 -16.09
C ARG A 113 15.57 -5.26 -16.36
N GLY A 114 14.74 -6.04 -17.05
CA GLY A 114 14.99 -7.44 -17.42
C GLY A 114 14.83 -8.47 -16.29
N ARG A 115 14.67 -8.05 -15.02
CA ARG A 115 14.28 -8.97 -13.94
C ARG A 115 12.84 -9.43 -14.21
N GLN A 116 12.58 -10.72 -14.02
CA GLN A 116 11.24 -11.30 -14.16
C GLN A 116 10.21 -10.52 -13.33
N TYR A 117 9.07 -10.19 -13.95
CA TYR A 117 7.97 -9.49 -13.31
C TYR A 117 7.42 -10.28 -12.12
N SER A 118 7.10 -9.57 -11.04
CA SER A 118 6.31 -10.05 -9.91
C SER A 118 5.29 -8.97 -9.50
N PRO A 119 4.02 -9.33 -9.29
CA PRO A 119 3.05 -8.40 -8.73
C PRO A 119 3.38 -7.99 -7.29
N ASP A 120 4.10 -8.83 -6.53
CA ASP A 120 4.52 -8.49 -5.15
C ASP A 120 5.61 -7.42 -5.16
N GLU A 121 6.57 -7.47 -6.11
CA GLU A 121 7.58 -6.40 -6.25
C GLU A 121 6.95 -5.06 -6.70
N ILE A 122 5.83 -5.09 -7.44
CA ILE A 122 5.05 -3.88 -7.77
C ILE A 122 4.37 -3.30 -6.52
N ASP A 123 3.75 -4.15 -5.71
CA ASP A 123 3.13 -3.74 -4.45
C ASP A 123 4.19 -3.17 -3.49
N ASP A 124 5.35 -3.83 -3.36
CA ASP A 124 6.50 -3.36 -2.58
C ASP A 124 7.03 -2.01 -3.07
N ALA A 125 7.11 -1.80 -4.38
CA ALA A 125 7.52 -0.53 -4.97
C ALA A 125 6.54 0.60 -4.58
N ARG A 126 5.24 0.33 -4.69
CA ARG A 126 4.18 1.28 -4.29
C ARG A 126 4.24 1.60 -2.80
N ASP A 127 4.31 0.58 -1.94
CA ASP A 127 4.34 0.75 -0.49
C ASP A 127 5.59 1.48 -0.02
N ARG A 128 6.73 1.22 -0.65
CA ARG A 128 7.98 1.92 -0.37
C ARG A 128 7.91 3.40 -0.74
N LEU A 129 7.34 3.73 -1.91
CA LEU A 129 7.13 5.12 -2.32
C LEU A 129 6.13 5.85 -1.43
N LEU A 130 5.04 5.19 -1.01
CA LEU A 130 4.10 5.73 -0.01
C LEU A 130 4.79 5.94 1.34
N GLY A 131 5.67 5.02 1.73
CA GLY A 131 6.45 5.05 2.96
C GLY A 131 7.58 6.08 3.00
N LEU A 132 7.87 6.75 1.87
CA LEU A 132 8.64 8.01 1.87
C LEU A 132 7.84 9.15 2.49
N GLU A 133 6.51 9.05 2.42
CA GLU A 133 5.53 10.02 2.93
C GLU A 133 5.71 11.45 2.37
N VAL A 134 6.51 11.61 1.31
CA VAL A 134 6.67 12.85 0.53
C VAL A 134 5.61 12.98 -0.57
N PHE A 135 4.82 11.93 -0.80
CA PHE A 135 3.72 11.90 -1.78
C PHE A 135 2.34 11.74 -1.13
N ASN A 136 1.33 12.47 -1.64
CA ASN A 136 -0.08 12.35 -1.26
C ASN A 136 -0.71 11.11 -1.88
N SER A 137 -0.28 10.78 -3.10
CA SER A 137 -0.71 9.61 -3.84
C SER A 137 0.46 9.04 -4.63
N VAL A 138 0.49 7.72 -4.73
CA VAL A 138 1.41 6.96 -5.58
C VAL A 138 0.57 5.94 -6.34
N THR A 139 0.77 5.90 -7.65
CA THR A 139 0.16 4.92 -8.54
C THR A 139 1.26 4.30 -9.39
N VAL A 140 1.37 2.97 -9.35
CA VAL A 140 2.29 2.19 -10.16
C VAL A 140 1.45 1.38 -11.13
N LYS A 141 1.70 1.53 -12.43
CA LYS A 141 0.92 0.88 -13.50
C LYS A 141 1.85 0.19 -14.48
N GLU A 142 1.49 -1.03 -14.86
CA GLU A 142 2.06 -1.67 -16.02
C GLU A 142 1.51 -1.04 -17.31
N ALA A 143 2.32 -0.97 -18.36
CA ALA A 143 1.84 -0.59 -19.68
C ALA A 143 0.90 -1.66 -20.29
N ASP A 144 0.15 -1.30 -21.33
CA ASP A 144 -0.77 -2.23 -21.99
C ASP A 144 -0.08 -3.25 -22.92
N ALA A 145 1.22 -3.05 -23.18
CA ALA A 145 2.01 -3.88 -24.09
C ALA A 145 3.47 -3.98 -23.63
N LEU A 146 4.14 -5.03 -24.07
CA LEU A 146 5.58 -5.19 -23.90
C LEU A 146 6.35 -4.25 -24.84
N ASP A 147 7.56 -3.86 -24.43
CA ASP A 147 8.50 -3.14 -25.26
C ASP A 147 9.15 -4.04 -26.32
N SER A 148 10.03 -3.47 -27.15
CA SER A 148 10.71 -4.20 -28.23
C SER A 148 11.64 -5.32 -27.74
N GLU A 149 11.99 -5.34 -26.45
CA GLU A 149 12.81 -6.38 -25.83
C GLU A 149 11.97 -7.45 -25.11
N GLY A 150 10.63 -7.34 -25.15
CA GLY A 150 9.73 -8.27 -24.49
C GLY A 150 9.56 -8.03 -22.99
N ASN A 151 9.90 -6.83 -22.51
CA ASN A 151 9.74 -6.43 -21.11
C ASN A 151 8.51 -5.52 -20.94
N ILE A 152 7.95 -5.43 -19.72
CA ILE A 152 6.79 -4.60 -19.41
C ILE A 152 7.23 -3.22 -18.88
N PRO A 153 7.04 -2.10 -19.62
CA PRO A 153 7.28 -0.76 -19.08
C PRO A 153 6.38 -0.46 -17.88
N ILE A 154 6.93 0.24 -16.89
CA ILE A 154 6.22 0.59 -15.65
C ILE A 154 6.11 2.11 -15.55
N GLY A 155 4.89 2.62 -15.41
CA GLY A 155 4.62 4.02 -15.15
C GLY A 155 4.37 4.27 -13.66
N VAL A 156 5.05 5.25 -13.08
CA VAL A 156 4.89 5.70 -11.71
C VAL A 156 4.36 7.13 -11.73
N GLU A 157 3.10 7.30 -11.31
CA GLU A 157 2.46 8.60 -11.16
C GLU A 157 2.43 8.97 -9.67
N VAL A 158 3.02 10.12 -9.32
CA VAL A 158 3.03 10.64 -7.95
C VAL A 158 2.43 12.03 -7.86
N SER A 159 1.94 12.38 -6.68
CA SER A 159 1.58 13.76 -6.35
C SER A 159 2.27 14.15 -5.05
N GLU A 160 3.07 15.21 -5.06
CA GLU A 160 3.83 15.62 -3.89
C GLU A 160 2.97 16.18 -2.76
N ARG A 161 3.41 15.95 -1.53
CA ARG A 161 2.86 16.58 -0.32
C ARG A 161 3.53 17.91 -0.08
N LYS A 162 2.89 18.74 0.74
CA LYS A 162 3.57 19.91 1.29
C LYS A 162 4.77 19.44 2.13
N PRO A 163 5.97 20.02 1.92
CA PRO A 163 7.18 19.54 2.57
C PRO A 163 7.21 19.84 4.07
N ARG A 164 6.39 20.76 4.57
CA ARG A 164 6.43 21.19 5.97
C ARG A 164 5.05 21.06 6.58
N HIS A 165 4.99 20.46 7.78
CA HIS A 165 3.78 20.47 8.59
C HIS A 165 4.10 20.69 10.06
N LEU A 166 3.10 21.19 10.78
CA LEU A 166 3.12 21.47 12.20
C LEU A 166 1.86 20.83 12.78
N ASP A 167 2.03 19.91 13.72
CA ASP A 167 0.91 19.37 14.48
C ASP A 167 0.98 19.85 15.92
N LEU A 168 -0.18 20.21 16.47
CA LEU A 168 -0.35 20.57 17.86
C LEU A 168 -1.50 19.74 18.43
N GLY A 169 -1.37 19.29 19.66
CA GLY A 169 -2.42 18.52 20.32
C GLY A 169 -2.34 18.58 21.83
N GLY A 170 -3.41 18.15 22.47
CA GLY A 170 -3.43 17.98 23.92
C GLY A 170 -4.44 16.92 24.34
N SER A 171 -4.30 16.43 25.55
CA SER A 171 -5.20 15.46 26.17
C SER A 171 -5.41 15.79 27.63
N LEU A 172 -6.62 15.54 28.14
CA LEU A 172 -6.97 15.75 29.53
C LEU A 172 -7.36 14.42 30.17
N SER A 173 -6.69 14.07 31.26
CA SER A 173 -6.91 12.88 32.08
C SER A 173 -7.33 13.30 33.48
N SER A 174 -8.26 12.56 34.10
CA SER A 174 -8.59 12.76 35.52
C SER A 174 -7.45 12.36 36.45
N THR A 175 -6.54 11.52 35.96
CA THR A 175 -5.41 10.98 36.75
C THR A 175 -4.13 11.75 36.45
N ASP A 176 -3.87 12.06 35.17
CA ASP A 176 -2.59 12.60 34.70
C ASP A 176 -2.64 14.09 34.32
N GLY A 177 -3.78 14.74 34.54
CA GLY A 177 -3.96 16.16 34.20
C GLY A 177 -3.96 16.44 32.70
N LEU A 178 -3.55 17.66 32.34
CA LEU A 178 -3.46 18.13 30.96
C LEU A 178 -2.06 17.86 30.38
N ASP A 179 -2.05 17.24 29.21
CA ASP A 179 -0.88 17.06 28.35
C ASP A 179 -0.99 17.99 27.14
N LEU A 180 0.11 18.64 26.78
CA LEU A 180 0.27 19.41 25.55
C LEU A 180 1.45 18.86 24.75
N LYS A 181 1.27 18.70 23.43
CA LYS A 181 2.30 18.22 22.53
C LYS A 181 2.31 19.00 21.22
N GLY A 182 3.49 19.13 20.63
CA GLY A 182 3.67 19.73 19.33
C GLY A 182 4.78 19.03 18.57
N ASN A 183 4.65 18.99 17.25
CA ASN A 183 5.72 18.56 16.37
C ASN A 183 5.80 19.45 15.13
N TRP A 184 7.02 19.66 14.66
CA TRP A 184 7.30 20.24 13.36
C TRP A 184 8.11 19.24 12.55
N GLU A 185 7.72 19.04 11.29
CA GLU A 185 8.45 18.15 10.39
C GLU A 185 8.68 18.81 9.04
N HIS A 186 9.90 18.64 8.54
CA HIS A 186 10.29 18.94 7.18
C HIS A 186 10.62 17.65 6.43
N ARG A 187 9.79 17.34 5.45
CA ARG A 187 9.94 16.29 4.45
C ARG A 187 10.75 16.80 3.28
N ASN A 188 11.55 15.94 2.67
CA ASN A 188 12.42 16.28 1.54
C ASN A 188 13.39 17.43 1.90
N LEU A 189 14.20 17.25 2.94
CA LEU A 189 15.06 18.31 3.48
C LEU A 189 16.23 18.69 2.54
N PHE A 190 16.86 17.70 1.89
CA PHE A 190 18.00 17.92 0.97
C PHE A 190 17.83 17.24 -0.40
N ASP A 191 16.61 16.82 -0.77
CA ASP A 191 16.30 16.11 -2.00
C ASP A 191 17.22 14.87 -2.19
N PRO A 192 16.95 13.79 -1.42
CA PRO A 192 15.97 12.83 -1.89
C PRO A 192 15.09 12.26 -0.76
N ALA A 193 14.01 12.98 -0.43
CA ALA A 193 12.98 12.55 0.51
C ALA A 193 13.45 12.36 1.98
N GLU A 194 14.54 13.00 2.42
CA GLU A 194 14.92 12.96 3.83
C GLU A 194 13.91 13.70 4.72
N LYS A 195 13.74 13.22 5.94
CA LYS A 195 12.82 13.84 6.91
C LYS A 195 13.59 14.34 8.12
N LEU A 196 13.28 15.55 8.56
CA LEU A 196 13.70 16.09 9.85
C LEU A 196 12.45 16.40 10.67
N ARG A 197 12.38 15.82 11.85
CA ARG A 197 11.28 15.97 12.80
C ARG A 197 11.79 16.52 14.12
N ILE A 198 11.07 17.49 14.67
CA ILE A 198 11.31 18.09 15.98
C ILE A 198 10.03 17.96 16.79
N ASP A 199 10.12 17.35 17.97
CA ASP A 199 9.01 17.05 18.86
C ASP A 199 9.18 17.73 20.21
N GLY A 200 8.06 18.13 20.82
CA GLY A 200 8.01 18.61 22.20
C GLY A 200 6.71 18.18 22.90
N LYS A 201 6.82 17.80 24.17
CA LYS A 201 5.67 17.46 25.04
C LYS A 201 5.86 18.06 26.44
N ILE A 202 4.76 18.54 27.00
CA ILE A 202 4.62 18.91 28.41
C ILE A 202 3.45 18.12 28.98
N SER A 203 3.63 17.52 30.15
CA SER A 203 2.68 16.61 30.77
C SER A 203 2.46 16.89 32.26
N GLY A 204 1.31 16.50 32.78
CA GLY A 204 0.97 16.64 34.21
C GLY A 204 0.43 18.02 34.59
N ILE A 205 -0.01 18.84 33.63
CA ILE A 205 -0.48 20.20 33.91
C ILE A 205 -1.79 20.12 34.71
N GLY A 206 -1.78 20.64 35.93
CA GLY A 206 -2.95 20.67 36.81
C GLY A 206 -3.19 19.40 37.64
N SER A 207 -2.42 18.33 37.41
CA SER A 207 -2.30 17.19 38.34
C SER A 207 -1.05 17.29 39.22
N ASN A 208 0.01 17.93 38.72
CA ASN A 208 1.30 18.08 39.39
C ASN A 208 1.58 19.54 39.76
N ASP A 209 2.48 19.75 40.72
CA ASP A 209 3.05 21.08 40.95
C ASP A 209 3.78 21.58 39.69
N LEU A 210 3.85 22.90 39.51
CA LEU A 210 4.54 23.51 38.35
C LEU A 210 6.02 23.09 38.24
N SER A 211 6.64 22.72 39.37
CA SER A 211 8.00 22.19 39.43
C SER A 211 8.11 20.68 39.13
N GLN A 212 7.00 19.95 39.05
CA GLN A 212 6.92 18.50 38.85
C GLN A 212 6.28 18.12 37.50
N LEU A 213 6.30 19.05 36.55
CA LEU A 213 5.84 18.77 35.19
C LEU A 213 6.83 17.87 34.46
N ASN A 214 6.29 16.98 33.64
CA ASN A 214 7.08 16.09 32.80
C ASN A 214 7.31 16.73 31.43
N TYR A 215 8.54 16.70 30.95
CA TYR A 215 8.93 17.31 29.67
C TYR A 215 9.63 16.28 28.79
N SER A 216 9.32 16.29 27.50
CA SER A 216 10.15 15.62 26.51
C SER A 216 10.39 16.49 25.28
N ALA A 217 11.59 16.36 24.72
CA ALA A 217 11.95 16.98 23.45
C ALA A 217 12.75 15.98 22.62
N GLY A 218 12.57 16.02 21.30
CA GLY A 218 13.22 15.10 20.38
C GLY A 218 13.55 15.75 19.05
N VAL A 219 14.64 15.31 18.44
CA VAL A 219 14.99 15.58 17.05
C VAL A 219 15.28 14.25 16.38
N MET A 220 14.71 14.02 15.20
CA MET A 220 14.91 12.81 14.41
C MET A 220 15.16 13.17 12.95
N PHE A 221 16.21 12.61 12.39
CA PHE A 221 16.54 12.63 10.97
C PHE A 221 16.39 11.22 10.39
N GLU A 222 15.68 11.11 9.27
CA GLU A 222 15.50 9.89 8.50
C GLU A 222 16.01 10.10 7.08
N LYS A 223 16.87 9.20 6.59
CA LYS A 223 17.32 9.15 5.20
C LYS A 223 16.97 7.80 4.57
N PRO A 224 16.05 7.74 3.59
CA PRO A 224 15.75 6.52 2.86
C PRO A 224 16.83 6.19 1.82
N GLY A 225 16.89 4.93 1.37
CA GLY A 225 17.66 4.55 0.18
C GLY A 225 19.18 4.46 0.34
N VAL A 226 19.74 4.45 1.56
CA VAL A 226 21.19 4.60 1.80
C VAL A 226 22.05 3.48 1.19
N VAL A 227 21.61 2.22 1.30
CA VAL A 227 22.28 1.05 0.69
C VAL A 227 21.49 0.54 -0.52
N GLY A 228 20.18 0.78 -0.51
CA GLY A 228 19.25 0.45 -1.58
C GLY A 228 17.82 0.79 -1.16
N PRO A 229 16.83 0.57 -2.05
CA PRO A 229 15.46 1.07 -1.87
C PRO A 229 14.78 0.61 -0.58
N ALA A 230 15.10 -0.58 -0.07
CA ALA A 230 14.53 -1.10 1.17
C ALA A 230 15.20 -0.56 2.46
N SER A 231 16.29 0.19 2.36
CA SER A 231 17.06 0.64 3.52
C SER A 231 16.64 2.03 3.99
N LYS A 232 16.73 2.25 5.32
CA LYS A 232 16.55 3.56 5.95
C LYS A 232 17.66 3.77 6.98
N PHE A 233 18.17 4.99 7.05
CA PHE A 233 19.08 5.44 8.09
C PHE A 233 18.34 6.40 9.02
N PHE A 234 18.57 6.24 10.32
CA PHE A 234 18.00 7.09 11.35
C PHE A 234 19.11 7.67 12.22
N ALA A 235 19.01 8.95 12.53
CA ALA A 235 19.82 9.63 13.54
C ALA A 235 18.91 10.50 14.39
N GLY A 236 19.05 10.48 15.70
CA GLY A 236 18.20 11.28 16.57
C GLY A 236 18.76 11.47 17.96
N ALA A 237 18.20 12.44 18.66
CA ALA A 237 18.46 12.69 20.06
C ALA A 237 17.14 13.02 20.75
N ASN A 238 16.92 12.44 21.93
CA ASN A 238 15.76 12.69 22.76
C ASN A 238 16.19 12.98 24.19
N THR A 239 15.48 13.90 24.84
CA THR A 239 15.62 14.19 26.27
C THR A 239 14.26 14.07 26.92
N VAL A 240 14.24 13.44 28.08
CA VAL A 240 13.03 13.24 28.90
C VAL A 240 13.38 13.66 30.32
N LEU A 241 12.57 14.55 30.88
CA LEU A 241 12.62 14.92 32.28
C LEU A 241 11.31 14.45 32.91
N GLU A 242 11.41 13.38 33.70
CA GLU A 242 10.28 12.81 34.44
C GLU A 242 10.47 13.07 35.93
N HIS A 243 9.38 13.45 36.58
CA HIS A 243 9.26 13.49 38.03
C HIS A 243 8.37 12.29 38.40
N PRO A 244 8.97 11.12 38.70
CA PRO A 244 8.19 9.94 39.04
C PRO A 244 7.49 10.12 40.38
N ASP A 245 6.24 9.68 40.48
CA ASP A 245 5.49 9.55 41.73
C ASP A 245 6.06 8.38 42.57
N ALA A 246 7.30 8.50 43.02
CA ALA A 246 7.90 7.53 43.91
C ALA A 246 7.53 7.85 45.37
N TYR A 247 6.31 7.47 45.77
CA TYR A 247 5.92 7.13 47.15
C TYR A 247 6.57 7.98 48.27
N ASP A 248 6.27 9.28 48.33
CA ASP A 248 6.45 10.02 49.59
C ASP A 248 5.27 9.67 50.52
N ARG A 249 5.52 8.74 51.44
CA ARG A 249 4.62 8.39 52.56
C ARG A 249 5.24 8.81 53.88
#